data_AF-A0A534C1G8-F1
#
_entry.id   AF-A0A534C1G8-F1
#
_cell.length_a   1.000
_cell.length_b   1.000
_cell.length_c   1.000
_cell.angle_alpha   90.00
_cell.angle_beta   90.00
_cell.angle_gamma   90.00
#
_symmetry.space_group_name_H-M   'P 1'
#
loop_
_entity.id
_entity.type
_entity.pdbx_description
1 polymer ?
#
loop_
_entity_poly.entity_id
_entity_poly.type
_entity_poly.pdbx_seq_one_letter_code
_entity_poly.pdbx_strand_id
1 'polypeptide(L)'
;MSEPRTIKKYPNRRLYDTVESRYITLADIRRLVIERVDFVVIDKKTQGDITRSILLQVIAEQEHVGEPLMSRDFLSQVIRSYGDAMRSMVGSYLEQSLKLFASENAGRAPPPS
;
A
#
# COMPACT_ATOMS: atom_id res chain seq x y z
N MET A 1 18.66 -12.49 -5.60
CA MET A 1 17.48 -11.62 -5.45
C MET A 1 17.85 -10.27 -6.02
N SER A 2 17.02 -9.68 -6.88
CA SER A 2 17.23 -8.33 -7.41
C SER A 2 16.99 -7.31 -6.31
N GLU A 3 17.76 -6.22 -6.30
CA GLU A 3 17.54 -5.08 -5.39
C GLU A 3 16.17 -4.43 -5.69
N PRO A 4 15.38 -4.04 -4.67
CA PRO A 4 14.08 -3.42 -4.88
C PRO A 4 14.19 -2.11 -5.65
N ARG A 5 13.20 -1.83 -6.51
CA ARG A 5 13.11 -0.59 -7.29
C ARG A 5 13.06 0.60 -6.34
N THR A 6 13.99 1.54 -6.48
CA THR A 6 14.04 2.72 -5.61
C THR A 6 13.17 3.84 -6.16
N ILE A 7 12.20 4.27 -5.37
CA ILE A 7 11.44 5.50 -5.58
C ILE A 7 11.93 6.56 -4.61
N LYS A 8 12.18 7.77 -5.10
CA LYS A 8 12.69 8.89 -4.31
C LYS A 8 11.60 9.92 -4.10
N LYS A 9 11.25 10.20 -2.84
CA LYS A 9 10.29 11.23 -2.49
C LYS A 9 10.99 12.56 -2.27
N TYR A 10 10.62 13.57 -3.05
CA TYR A 10 11.13 14.93 -2.93
C TYR A 10 10.18 15.84 -2.12
N PRO A 11 10.67 16.93 -1.51
CA PRO A 11 9.86 17.82 -0.66
C PRO A 11 8.64 18.43 -1.35
N ASN A 12 8.70 18.69 -2.66
CA ASN A 12 7.61 19.25 -3.48
C ASN A 12 6.48 18.25 -3.79
N ARG A 13 6.22 17.29 -2.90
CA ARG A 13 5.27 16.18 -3.05
C ARG A 13 5.54 15.19 -4.20
N ARG A 14 6.57 15.39 -5.04
CA ARG A 14 6.85 14.51 -6.18
C ARG A 14 7.55 13.22 -5.77
N LEU A 15 7.14 12.12 -6.39
CA LEU A 15 7.83 10.82 -6.37
C LEU A 15 8.63 10.68 -7.67
N TYR A 16 9.88 10.25 -7.58
CA TYR A 16 10.75 10.03 -8.73
C TYR A 16 11.18 8.58 -8.79
N ASP A 17 10.97 7.96 -9.93
CA ASP A 17 11.34 6.59 -10.17
C ASP A 17 12.76 6.50 -10.72
N THR A 18 13.63 5.76 -10.05
CA THR A 18 15.03 5.63 -10.49
C THR A 18 15.22 4.65 -11.65
N VAL A 19 14.28 3.74 -11.88
CA VAL A 19 14.34 2.76 -12.98
C VAL A 19 13.77 3.38 -14.26
N GLU A 20 12.59 4.00 -14.19
CA GLU A 20 11.99 4.69 -15.34
C GLU A 20 12.52 6.12 -15.54
N SER A 21 13.36 6.62 -14.63
CA SER A 21 13.99 7.95 -14.67
C SER A 21 13.00 9.12 -14.85
N ARG A 22 11.80 9.00 -14.29
CA ARG A 22 10.72 10.01 -14.40
C ARG A 22 10.02 10.27 -13.09
N TYR A 23 9.30 11.39 -13.03
CA TYR A 23 8.33 11.61 -11.95
C TYR A 23 7.10 10.72 -12.13
N ILE A 24 6.60 10.21 -11.01
CA ILE A 24 5.46 9.30 -10.94
C ILE A 24 4.44 9.79 -9.91
N THR A 25 3.22 9.29 -10.04
CA THR A 25 2.07 9.60 -9.18
C THR A 25 1.79 8.47 -8.20
N LEU A 26 0.86 8.68 -7.25
CA LEU A 26 0.36 7.59 -6.41
C LEU A 26 -0.38 6.51 -7.22
N ALA A 27 -1.00 6.87 -8.35
CA ALA A 27 -1.60 5.90 -9.27
C ALA A 27 -0.53 5.00 -9.93
N ASP A 28 0.65 5.54 -10.26
CA ASP A 28 1.78 4.74 -10.72
C ASP A 28 2.29 3.80 -9.61
N ILE A 29 2.36 4.26 -8.35
CA ILE A 29 2.72 3.38 -7.22
C ILE A 29 1.70 2.24 -7.06
N ARG A 30 0.40 2.55 -7.17
CA ARG A 30 -0.66 1.52 -7.17
C ARG A 30 -0.41 0.49 -8.26
N ARG A 31 -0.03 0.93 -9.46
CA ARG A 31 0.30 0.03 -10.57
C ARG A 31 1.46 -0.90 -10.21
N LEU A 32 2.54 -0.38 -9.61
CA LEU A 32 3.67 -1.20 -9.16
C LEU A 32 3.23 -2.28 -8.14
N VAL A 33 2.34 -1.93 -7.21
CA VAL A 33 1.78 -2.90 -6.24
C VAL A 33 0.97 -4.00 -6.94
N ILE A 34 0.09 -3.62 -7.88
CA ILE A 34 -0.73 -4.57 -8.65
C ILE A 34 0.15 -5.50 -9.50
N GLU A 35 1.18 -4.95 -10.13
CA GLU A 35 2.17 -5.68 -10.93
C GLU A 35 3.14 -6.52 -10.08
N ARG A 36 3.02 -6.48 -8.74
CA ARG A 36 3.89 -7.17 -7.78
C ARG A 36 5.37 -6.82 -7.95
N VAL A 37 5.66 -5.58 -8.34
CA VAL A 37 7.02 -5.06 -8.40
C VAL A 37 7.48 -4.74 -6.98
N ASP A 38 8.62 -5.28 -6.58
CA ASP A 38 9.24 -4.94 -5.30
C ASP A 38 9.89 -3.55 -5.37
N PHE A 39 9.54 -2.67 -4.43
CA PHE A 39 10.03 -1.30 -4.41
C PHE A 39 10.14 -0.76 -2.98
N VAL A 40 11.01 0.24 -2.83
CA VAL A 40 11.15 1.03 -1.61
C VAL A 40 10.99 2.51 -1.95
N VAL A 41 10.35 3.27 -1.05
CA VAL A 41 10.28 4.73 -1.17
C VAL A 41 11.19 5.38 -0.13
N ILE A 42 12.22 6.07 -0.60
CA ILE A 42 13.18 6.79 0.24
C ILE A 42 12.91 8.29 0.18
N ASP A 43 12.74 8.93 1.34
CA ASP A 43 12.65 10.37 1.43
C ASP A 43 14.01 11.01 1.15
N LYS A 44 14.09 11.91 0.16
CA LYS A 44 15.36 12.54 -0.23
C LYS A 44 15.93 13.48 0.82
N LYS A 45 15.11 14.05 1.68
CA LYS A 45 15.55 14.97 2.73
C LYS A 45 16.06 14.21 3.94
N THR A 46 15.34 13.18 4.39
CA THR A 46 15.69 12.46 5.63
C THR A 46 16.48 11.18 5.39
N GLN A 47 16.54 10.68 4.15
CA GLN A 47 17.02 9.34 3.79
C GLN A 47 16.26 8.19 4.46
N GLY A 48 15.09 8.47 5.06
CA GLY A 48 14.26 7.45 5.70
C GLY A 48 13.43 6.65 4.70
N ASP A 49 13.18 5.38 5.04
CA ASP A 49 12.17 4.56 4.37
C ASP A 49 10.77 5.05 4.77
N ILE A 50 10.02 5.52 3.78
CA ILE A 50 8.66 6.01 3.93
C ILE A 50 7.64 5.17 3.14
N THR A 51 8.02 3.96 2.70
CA THR A 51 7.20 3.07 1.89
C THR A 51 5.81 2.86 2.49
N ARG A 52 5.75 2.59 3.80
CA ARG A 52 4.48 2.44 4.54
C ARG A 52 3.60 3.69 4.43
N SER A 53 4.18 4.89 4.56
CA SER A 53 3.42 6.14 4.48
C SER A 53 2.84 6.35 3.09
N ILE A 54 3.59 6.02 2.04
CA ILE A 54 3.11 6.11 0.65
C ILE A 54 2.01 5.09 0.39
N LEU A 55 2.14 3.85 0.85
CA LEU A 55 1.09 2.84 0.69
C LEU A 55 -0.23 3.27 1.38
N LEU A 56 -0.16 3.88 2.57
CA LEU A 56 -1.34 4.44 3.23
C LEU A 56 -1.99 5.57 2.41
N GLN A 57 -1.19 6.41 1.75
CA GLN A 57 -1.70 7.45 0.86
C GLN A 57 -2.38 6.86 -0.38
N VAL A 58 -1.81 5.81 -0.98
CA VAL A 58 -2.42 5.09 -2.10
C VAL A 58 -3.77 4.52 -1.70
N ILE A 59 -3.86 3.87 -0.53
CA ILE A 59 -5.13 3.33 -0.01
C ILE A 59 -6.15 4.46 0.19
N ALA A 60 -5.76 5.56 0.82
CA ALA A 60 -6.66 6.70 1.04
C ALA A 60 -7.18 7.31 -0.27
N GLU A 61 -6.34 7.39 -1.31
CA GLU A 61 -6.76 7.86 -2.64
C GLU A 61 -7.73 6.89 -3.32
N GLN A 62 -7.55 5.58 -3.15
CA GLN A 62 -8.49 4.58 -3.67
C GLN A 62 -9.86 4.64 -2.99
N GLU A 63 -9.92 4.84 -1.67
CA GLU A 63 -11.20 4.97 -0.95
C GLU A 63 -12.01 6.21 -1.36
N HIS A 64 -11.38 7.21 -1.99
CA HIS A 64 -12.06 8.39 -2.55
C HIS A 64 -12.58 8.18 -3.98
N VAL A 65 -12.15 7.12 -4.68
CA VAL A 65 -12.47 6.87 -6.09
C VAL A 65 -13.30 5.60 -6.20
N GLY A 66 -14.61 5.76 -6.41
CA GLY A 66 -15.54 4.64 -6.60
C GLY A 66 -16.25 4.21 -5.31
N GLU A 67 -16.58 2.93 -5.22
CA GLU A 67 -17.18 2.33 -4.02
C GLU A 67 -16.08 1.98 -3.01
N PRO A 68 -16.09 2.56 -1.79
CA PRO A 68 -15.06 2.33 -0.80
C PRO A 68 -15.08 0.88 -0.30
N LEU A 69 -13.90 0.26 -0.21
CA LEU A 69 -13.77 -1.11 0.30
C LEU A 69 -13.93 -1.14 1.82
N MET A 70 -13.49 -0.08 2.50
CA MET A 70 -13.44 -0.04 3.96
C MET A 70 -14.61 0.75 4.54
N SER A 71 -15.43 0.06 5.35
CA SER A 71 -16.51 0.74 6.08
C SER A 71 -15.95 1.69 7.15
N ARG A 72 -16.75 2.71 7.50
CA ARG A 72 -16.44 3.61 8.62
C ARG A 72 -16.15 2.86 9.92
N ASP A 73 -16.93 1.81 10.19
CA ASP A 73 -16.76 1.00 11.40
C ASP A 73 -15.43 0.26 11.40
N PHE A 74 -15.03 -0.31 10.27
CA PHE A 74 -13.73 -0.95 10.10
C PHE A 74 -12.59 0.04 10.37
N LEU A 75 -12.60 1.20 9.70
CA LEU A 75 -11.59 2.25 9.89
C LEU A 75 -11.52 2.71 11.36
N SER A 76 -12.67 2.87 12.00
CA SER A 76 -12.76 3.26 13.42
C SER A 76 -12.18 2.19 14.35
N GLN A 77 -12.42 0.91 14.07
CA GLN A 77 -11.82 -0.20 14.82
C GLN A 77 -10.31 -0.28 14.62
N VAL A 78 -9.83 -0.11 13.39
CA VAL A 78 -8.38 -0.04 13.10
C VAL A 78 -7.73 1.08 13.90
N ILE A 79 -8.32 2.29 13.94
CA ILE A 79 -7.80 3.41 14.73
C ILE A 79 -7.79 3.10 16.23
N ARG A 80 -8.90 2.58 16.78
CA ARG A 80 -8.99 2.21 18.21
C ARG A 80 -7.99 1.12 18.61
N SER A 81 -7.69 0.19 17.70
CA SER A 81 -6.72 -0.87 17.96
C SER A 81 -5.33 -0.35 18.28
N TYR A 82 -4.98 0.86 17.82
CA TYR A 82 -3.72 1.52 18.17
C TYR A 82 -3.70 2.09 19.60
N GLY A 83 -4.83 2.20 20.28
CA GLY A 83 -4.93 2.68 21.67
C GLY A 83 -4.85 1.56 22.72
N ASP A 84 -5.25 0.34 22.35
CA ASP A 84 -5.40 -0.77 23.30
C ASP A 84 -4.13 -1.63 23.44
N ALA A 85 -4.00 -2.32 24.57
CA ALA A 85 -2.89 -3.25 24.85
C ALA A 85 -2.78 -4.42 23.85
N MET A 86 -3.78 -4.61 23.00
CA MET A 86 -3.92 -5.73 22.05
C MET A 86 -3.50 -5.39 20.61
N ARG A 87 -2.78 -4.27 20.40
CA ARG A 87 -2.24 -3.81 19.10
C ARG A 87 -1.69 -4.93 18.21
N SER A 88 -0.89 -5.83 18.77
CA SER A 88 -0.22 -6.91 18.01
C SER A 88 -1.19 -7.98 17.51
N MET A 89 -2.24 -8.27 18.27
CA MET A 89 -3.19 -9.35 17.98
C MET A 89 -4.18 -8.95 16.88
N VAL A 90 -4.66 -7.70 16.90
CA VAL A 90 -5.57 -7.19 15.85
C VAL A 90 -4.85 -7.11 14.51
N GLY A 91 -3.60 -6.65 14.51
CA GLY A 91 -2.78 -6.57 13.30
C GLY A 91 -2.55 -7.94 12.66
N SER A 92 -2.15 -8.95 13.44
CA SER A 92 -1.90 -10.30 12.94
C SER A 92 -3.17 -10.97 12.41
N TYR A 93 -4.30 -10.80 13.10
CA TYR A 93 -5.58 -11.35 12.67
C TYR A 93 -6.06 -10.75 11.33
N LEU A 94 -5.96 -9.43 11.18
CA LEU A 94 -6.30 -8.74 9.92
C LEU A 94 -5.41 -9.21 8.77
N GLU A 95 -4.10 -9.31 9.01
CA GLU A 95 -3.15 -9.80 8.00
C GLU A 95 -3.48 -11.24 7.57
N GLN A 96 -3.77 -12.12 8.51
CA GLN A 96 -4.14 -13.51 8.23
C GLN A 96 -5.46 -13.61 7.46
N SER A 97 -6.48 -12.84 7.87
CA SER A 97 -7.78 -12.81 7.20
C SER A 97 -7.68 -12.32 5.75
N LEU A 98 -6.88 -11.27 5.51
CA LEU A 98 -6.64 -10.75 4.16
C LEU A 98 -5.85 -11.75 3.29
N LYS A 99 -4.86 -12.46 3.86
CA LYS A 99 -4.13 -13.52 3.15
C LYS A 99 -5.06 -14.66 2.73
N LEU A 100 -5.96 -15.09 3.62
CA LEU A 100 -6.97 -16.11 3.32
C LEU A 100 -7.89 -15.64 2.18
N PHE A 101 -8.45 -14.43 2.27
CA PHE A 101 -9.28 -13.84 1.22
C PHE A 101 -8.56 -13.73 -0.14
N ALA A 102 -7.28 -13.33 -0.14
CA ALA A 102 -6.47 -13.26 -1.35
C ALA A 102 -6.21 -14.66 -1.95
N SER A 103 -6.01 -15.68 -1.11
CA SER A 103 -5.79 -17.07 -1.56
C SER A 103 -7.06 -17.71 -2.14
N GLU A 104 -8.23 -17.44 -1.56
CA GLU A 104 -9.52 -17.94 -2.04
C GLU A 104 -9.89 -17.31 -3.40
N ASN A 105 -9.63 -16.01 -3.58
CA ASN A 105 -9.89 -15.32 -4.85
C ASN A 105 -8.87 -15.65 -5.94
N ALA A 106 -7.63 -16.01 -5.59
CA ALA A 106 -6.63 -16.47 -6.56
C ALA A 106 -7.02 -17.81 -7.23
N GLY A 107 -7.85 -18.62 -6.56
CA GLY A 107 -8.45 -19.84 -7.12
C GLY A 107 -9.63 -19.61 -8.07
N ARG A 108 -10.14 -18.37 -8.15
CA ARG A 108 -11.28 -17.97 -8.98
C ARG A 108 -10.82 -16.96 -10.03
N ALA A 109 -10.03 -17.42 -11.00
CA ALA A 109 -9.76 -16.63 -12.19
C ALA A 109 -11.10 -16.22 -12.85
N PRO A 110 -11.30 -14.96 -13.27
CA PRO A 110 -12.48 -14.59 -14.02
C PRO A 110 -12.53 -15.42 -15.32
N PRO A 111 -13.71 -15.84 -15.78
CA PRO A 111 -13.83 -16.56 -17.04
C PRO A 111 -13.22 -15.71 -18.17
N PRO A 112 -12.46 -16.29 -19.11
CA PRO A 112 -12.01 -15.56 -20.28
C PRO A 112 -13.25 -15.05 -21.05
N SER A 113 -13.15 -13.79 -21.47
CA SER A 113 -14.15 -13.09 -22.28
C SER A 113 -14.53 -13.84 -23.54
#